data_AF-A0AAJ2JRC1-F1
#
_entry.id   AF-A0AAJ2JRC1-F1
#
_cell.length_a   1.000
_cell.length_b   1.000
_cell.length_c   1.000
_cell.angle_alpha   90.00
_cell.angle_beta   90.00
_cell.angle_gamma   90.00
#
_symmetry.space_group_name_H-M   'P 1'
#
loop_
_entity.id
_entity.type
_entity.pdbx_description
1 polymer ?
#
loop_
_entity_poly.entity_id
_entity_poly.type
_entity_poly.pdbx_seq_one_letter_code
_entity_poly.pdbx_strand_id
1 'polypeptide(L)'
;MSTSQIALSVMSYNIRHGEGMDHMYAANRIVEVIRASGADIIGLQEVDRYYSARSNYEDTIAVLAEQILSHQHYPLSSDESEQRGLLAAVLDVDGINLHFYTTHLGLAQSERVEQVKEIINIVASHTMEPCIITGDFNAHPDSVEVASMSPAFCSAFADEHDAFTFPAGNAVETLDYIFVNHQSGNIEDRTVIHSSLASDHYPIAAKLLL
;
A
#
# COMPACT_ATOMS: atom_id res chain seq x y z
N MET A 1 14.48 12.23 -28.77
CA MET A 1 15.27 11.48 -27.78
C MET A 1 14.34 10.43 -27.22
N SER A 2 14.74 9.16 -27.23
CA SER A 2 13.96 8.09 -26.58
C SER A 2 14.02 8.38 -25.08
N THR A 3 12.92 8.82 -24.47
CA THR A 3 12.81 8.78 -23.01
C THR A 3 12.83 7.31 -22.63
N SER A 4 13.91 6.88 -21.97
CA SER A 4 13.98 5.55 -21.38
C SER A 4 12.91 5.47 -20.30
N GLN A 5 11.93 4.59 -20.49
CA GLN A 5 10.94 4.28 -19.47
C GLN A 5 11.62 3.67 -18.26
N ILE A 6 11.18 4.05 -17.06
CA ILE A 6 11.74 3.55 -15.80
C ILE A 6 10.83 2.43 -15.28
N ALA A 7 11.40 1.23 -15.14
CA ALA A 7 10.69 0.11 -14.54
C ALA A 7 10.73 0.23 -13.02
N LEU A 8 9.56 0.18 -12.39
CA LEU A 8 9.39 0.32 -10.95
C LEU A 8 8.45 -0.76 -10.43
N SER A 9 8.87 -1.53 -9.43
CA SER A 9 8.02 -2.50 -8.75
C SER A 9 7.53 -1.94 -7.42
N VAL A 10 6.21 -1.97 -7.22
CA VAL A 10 5.53 -1.47 -6.01
C VAL A 10 4.78 -2.60 -5.34
N MET A 11 4.82 -2.63 -4.01
CA MET A 11 4.14 -3.61 -3.17
C MET A 11 3.22 -2.95 -2.14
N SER A 12 2.06 -3.54 -1.88
CA SER A 12 1.22 -3.26 -0.71
C SER A 12 1.17 -4.50 0.17
N TYR A 13 1.35 -4.35 1.49
CA TYR A 13 1.28 -5.47 2.40
C TYR A 13 0.82 -5.08 3.82
N ASN A 14 -0.38 -5.54 4.21
CA ASN A 14 -0.78 -5.58 5.60
C ASN A 14 -0.04 -6.73 6.30
N ILE A 15 0.85 -6.39 7.24
CA ILE A 15 1.75 -7.35 7.87
C ILE A 15 1.21 -7.90 9.19
N ARG A 16 0.01 -7.48 9.60
CA ARG A 16 -0.63 -7.91 10.85
C ARG A 16 0.34 -7.88 12.03
N HIS A 17 1.03 -6.76 12.24
CA HIS A 17 2.06 -6.57 13.28
C HIS A 17 3.14 -7.68 13.35
N GLY A 18 3.34 -8.44 12.27
CA GLY A 18 4.27 -9.56 12.16
C GLY A 18 3.73 -10.91 12.69
N GLU A 19 2.45 -11.03 13.00
CA GLU A 19 1.78 -12.29 13.35
C GLU A 19 1.35 -13.06 12.09
N GLY A 20 1.91 -14.26 11.90
CA GLY A 20 1.51 -15.14 10.81
C GLY A 20 0.20 -15.88 11.05
N MET A 21 -0.21 -16.69 10.06
CA MET A 21 -1.40 -17.55 10.17
C MET A 21 -1.29 -18.65 11.24
N ASP A 22 -0.10 -18.88 11.79
CA ASP A 22 0.17 -19.75 12.94
C ASP A 22 0.04 -19.02 14.30
N HIS A 23 -0.40 -17.76 14.30
CA HIS A 23 -0.50 -16.88 15.47
C HIS A 23 0.84 -16.64 16.19
N MET A 24 1.95 -16.82 15.48
CA MET A 24 3.28 -16.59 16.01
C MET A 24 3.89 -15.34 15.38
N TYR A 25 4.38 -14.45 16.23
CA TYR A 25 5.18 -13.31 15.81
C TYR A 25 6.52 -13.75 15.22
N ALA A 26 6.79 -13.37 13.97
CA ALA A 26 8.06 -13.65 13.30
C ALA A 26 8.36 -12.66 12.16
N ALA A 27 8.88 -11.48 12.49
CA ALA A 27 9.19 -10.42 11.52
C ALA A 27 10.10 -10.85 10.35
N ASN A 28 10.99 -11.83 10.55
CA ASN A 28 11.85 -12.34 9.47
C ASN A 28 11.04 -12.95 8.31
N ARG A 29 9.85 -13.54 8.58
CA ARG A 29 8.99 -14.08 7.52
C ARG A 29 8.50 -12.96 6.58
N ILE A 30 8.13 -11.81 7.15
CA ILE A 30 7.74 -10.61 6.40
C ILE A 30 8.92 -10.09 5.57
N VAL A 31 10.11 -10.00 6.17
CA VAL A 31 11.33 -9.54 5.48
C VAL A 31 11.70 -10.47 4.32
N GLU A 32 11.55 -11.79 4.49
CA GLU A 32 11.80 -12.77 3.42
C GLU A 32 10.81 -12.61 2.26
N VAL A 33 9.52 -12.41 2.54
CA VAL A 33 8.50 -12.15 1.53
C VAL A 33 8.80 -10.86 0.75
N ILE A 34 9.17 -9.79 1.46
CA ILE A 34 9.55 -8.50 0.87
C ILE A 34 10.81 -8.66 -0.01
N ARG A 35 11.85 -9.33 0.47
CA ARG A 35 13.08 -9.53 -0.32
C ARG A 35 12.83 -10.40 -1.55
N ALA A 36 11.98 -11.42 -1.42
CA ALA A 36 11.65 -12.32 -2.50
C ALA A 36 10.76 -11.68 -3.58
N SER A 37 9.96 -10.66 -3.23
CA SER A 37 9.14 -9.94 -4.21
C SER A 37 9.97 -9.10 -5.17
N GLY A 38 11.14 -8.61 -4.72
CA GLY A 38 11.98 -7.70 -5.51
C GLY A 38 11.37 -6.32 -5.69
N ALA A 39 10.42 -5.93 -4.83
CA ALA A 39 9.79 -4.61 -4.88
C ALA A 39 10.78 -3.49 -4.55
N ASP A 40 10.67 -2.38 -5.27
CA ASP A 40 11.48 -1.18 -5.08
C ASP A 40 10.86 -0.26 -4.01
N ILE A 41 9.52 -0.15 -4.00
CA ILE A 41 8.76 0.65 -3.03
C ILE A 41 7.69 -0.22 -2.38
N ILE A 42 7.58 -0.16 -1.06
CA ILE A 42 6.70 -1.02 -0.27
C ILE A 42 5.84 -0.16 0.66
N GLY A 43 4.52 -0.22 0.49
CA GLY A 43 3.54 0.30 1.43
C GLY A 43 3.17 -0.77 2.44
N LEU A 44 3.49 -0.55 3.72
CA LEU A 44 3.15 -1.46 4.81
C LEU A 44 1.99 -0.91 5.65
N GLN A 45 1.11 -1.80 6.11
CA GLN A 45 0.04 -1.52 7.06
C GLN A 45 0.18 -2.40 8.31
N GLU A 46 -0.41 -1.98 9.44
CA GLU A 46 -0.27 -2.64 10.75
C GLU A 46 1.20 -2.79 11.22
N VAL A 47 2.02 -1.78 10.94
CA VAL A 47 3.39 -1.71 11.46
C VAL A 47 3.36 -1.15 12.87
N ASP A 48 3.77 -1.97 13.84
CA ASP A 48 3.97 -1.50 15.21
C ASP A 48 5.25 -0.65 15.33
N ARG A 49 5.13 0.51 15.97
CA ARG A 49 6.25 1.37 16.34
C ARG A 49 6.38 1.45 17.86
N TYR A 50 7.42 0.84 18.42
CA TYR A 50 7.82 0.90 19.84
C TYR A 50 6.75 0.50 20.88
N TYR A 51 6.37 -0.78 20.94
CA TYR A 51 5.70 -1.32 22.14
C TYR A 51 6.32 -2.66 22.59
N SER A 52 7.31 -2.58 23.51
CA SER A 52 8.04 -3.65 24.23
C SER A 52 9.37 -4.18 23.63
N ALA A 53 10.06 -5.06 24.37
CA ALA A 53 11.37 -5.68 24.07
C ALA A 53 11.44 -6.49 22.75
N ARG A 54 10.35 -6.51 21.98
CA ARG A 54 10.17 -7.35 20.78
C ARG A 54 10.69 -6.72 19.48
N SER A 55 10.95 -5.41 19.43
CA SER A 55 11.51 -4.72 18.25
C SER A 55 13.03 -4.43 18.35
N ASN A 56 13.72 -4.98 19.37
CA ASN A 56 15.13 -4.69 19.68
C ASN A 56 15.49 -3.18 19.75
N TYR A 57 14.51 -2.29 19.90
CA TYR A 57 14.67 -0.83 19.88
C TYR A 57 15.30 -0.26 18.59
N GLU A 58 15.22 -0.98 17.47
CA GLU A 58 15.76 -0.50 16.19
C GLU A 58 14.74 0.38 15.43
N ASP A 59 15.22 1.51 14.91
CA ASP A 59 14.45 2.39 14.02
C ASP A 59 14.62 1.94 12.57
N THR A 60 13.87 0.91 12.20
CA THR A 60 13.88 0.31 10.85
C THR A 60 13.50 1.28 9.73
N ILE A 61 12.88 2.43 10.05
CA ILE A 61 12.49 3.47 9.09
C ILE A 61 13.72 4.31 8.67
N ALA A 62 14.70 4.49 9.55
CA ALA A 62 15.84 5.37 9.29
C ALA A 62 16.81 4.86 8.19
N VAL A 63 16.83 3.55 7.93
CA VAL A 63 17.71 2.93 6.92
C VAL A 63 17.14 3.06 5.49
N LEU A 64 15.84 3.32 5.34
CA LEU A 64 15.15 3.45 4.04
C LEU A 64 15.05 4.91 3.54
N ALA A 65 15.63 5.86 4.27
CA ALA A 65 15.35 7.29 4.10
C ALA A 65 16.17 8.01 3.02
N GLU A 66 17.17 7.37 2.38
CA GLU A 66 18.07 8.07 1.43
C GLU A 66 17.38 8.53 0.14
N GLN A 67 16.25 7.93 -0.25
CA GLN A 67 15.49 8.28 -1.47
C GLN A 67 14.22 9.09 -1.19
N ILE A 68 13.96 9.42 0.08
CA ILE A 68 12.78 10.19 0.49
C ILE A 68 13.11 11.67 0.39
N LEU A 69 12.53 12.36 -0.61
CA LEU A 69 12.67 13.82 -0.76
C LEU A 69 11.90 14.56 0.33
N SER A 70 10.71 14.08 0.66
CA SER A 70 9.90 14.55 1.78
C SER A 70 8.89 13.50 2.21
N HIS A 71 8.44 13.55 3.47
CA HIS A 71 7.35 12.72 3.95
C HIS A 71 6.43 13.50 4.89
N GLN A 72 5.16 13.11 4.94
CA GLN A 72 4.15 13.71 5.80
C GLN A 72 3.16 12.64 6.25
N HIS A 73 2.66 12.76 7.49
CA HIS A 73 1.57 11.93 8.00
C HIS A 73 0.32 12.80 8.13
N TYR A 74 -0.79 12.35 7.55
CA TYR A 74 -2.09 12.99 7.68
C TYR A 74 -3.01 12.09 8.51
N PRO A 75 -3.39 12.50 9.73
CA PRO A 75 -4.45 11.83 10.45
C PRO A 75 -5.73 11.88 9.61
N LEU A 76 -6.38 10.74 9.45
CA LEU A 76 -7.69 10.65 8.79
C LEU A 76 -8.80 10.62 9.85
N SER A 77 -10.00 11.02 9.44
CA SER A 77 -11.20 10.91 10.27
C SER A 77 -11.35 9.48 10.75
N SER A 78 -11.36 9.29 12.07
CA SER A 78 -11.44 7.98 12.71
C SER A 78 -12.40 8.06 13.90
N ASP A 79 -13.09 6.96 14.18
CA ASP A 79 -13.84 6.83 15.42
C ASP A 79 -12.88 6.62 16.62
N GLU A 80 -13.39 6.67 17.85
CA GLU A 80 -12.61 6.59 19.11
C GLU A 80 -11.86 5.25 19.32
N SER A 81 -11.93 4.29 18.40
CA SER A 81 -11.32 2.95 18.53
C SER A 81 -9.84 2.93 18.17
N GLU A 82 -9.45 3.50 17.03
CA GLU A 82 -8.07 3.50 16.53
C GLU A 82 -7.84 4.65 15.54
N GLN A 83 -6.75 5.40 15.69
CA GLN A 83 -6.44 6.51 14.79
C GLN A 83 -5.88 5.97 13.45
N ARG A 84 -6.59 6.23 12.35
CA ARG A 84 -6.15 5.97 10.98
C ARG A 84 -5.38 7.15 10.38
N GLY A 85 -4.61 6.91 9.34
CA GLY A 85 -3.79 7.93 8.72
C GLY A 85 -3.33 7.58 7.31
N LEU A 86 -3.05 8.62 6.54
CA LEU A 86 -2.38 8.53 5.26
C LEU A 86 -0.91 8.90 5.45
N LEU A 87 0.01 7.99 5.17
CA LEU A 87 1.42 8.30 5.04
C LEU A 87 1.69 8.73 3.60
N ALA A 88 2.32 9.88 3.44
CA ALA A 88 2.71 10.46 2.15
C ALA A 88 4.22 10.59 2.08
N ALA A 89 4.79 10.27 0.91
CA ALA A 89 6.19 10.52 0.59
C ALA A 89 6.33 11.00 -0.85
N VAL A 90 7.32 11.86 -1.09
CA VAL A 90 7.79 12.17 -2.44
C VAL A 90 9.15 11.49 -2.61
N LEU A 91 9.28 10.68 -3.64
CA LEU A 91 10.46 9.88 -3.94
C LEU A 91 11.10 10.38 -5.23
N ASP A 92 12.43 10.39 -5.28
CA ASP A 92 13.18 10.60 -6.52
C ASP A 92 13.44 9.24 -7.19
N VAL A 93 12.77 8.98 -8.29
CA VAL A 93 12.92 7.76 -9.09
C VAL A 93 13.61 8.14 -10.40
N ASP A 94 14.94 8.08 -10.42
CA ASP A 94 15.79 8.44 -11.57
C ASP A 94 15.46 9.82 -12.18
N GLY A 95 15.17 10.81 -11.33
CA GLY A 95 14.81 12.17 -11.71
C GLY A 95 13.32 12.41 -11.90
N ILE A 96 12.48 11.39 -11.71
CA ILE A 96 11.02 11.51 -11.67
C ILE A 96 10.57 11.67 -10.21
N ASN A 97 9.88 12.76 -9.91
CA ASN A 97 9.19 12.93 -8.63
C ASN A 97 7.96 12.02 -8.60
N LEU A 98 8.03 10.96 -7.80
CA LEU A 98 6.93 10.04 -7.57
C LEU A 98 6.25 10.37 -6.24
N HIS A 99 4.95 10.64 -6.27
CA HIS A 99 4.13 10.76 -5.06
C HIS A 99 3.64 9.38 -4.64
N PHE A 100 4.05 8.93 -3.46
CA PHE A 100 3.70 7.64 -2.92
C PHE A 100 2.91 7.80 -1.63
N TYR A 101 1.82 7.03 -1.53
CA TYR A 101 0.96 7.02 -0.36
C TYR A 101 0.67 5.60 0.10
N THR A 102 0.52 5.42 1.42
CA THR A 102 0.00 4.18 2.01
C THR A 102 -1.00 4.51 3.12
N THR A 103 -2.06 3.71 3.21
CA THR A 103 -3.12 3.87 4.24
C THR A 103 -3.63 2.51 4.70
N HIS A 104 -4.29 2.51 5.86
CA HIS A 104 -5.13 1.42 6.35
C HIS A 104 -6.45 2.05 6.78
N LEU A 105 -7.54 1.76 6.06
CA LEU A 105 -8.84 2.38 6.34
C LEU A 105 -9.56 1.70 7.51
N GLY A 106 -10.50 2.44 8.10
CA GLY A 106 -11.35 1.95 9.18
C GLY A 106 -12.27 0.79 8.77
N LEU A 107 -12.88 0.16 9.78
CA LEU A 107 -13.76 -1.00 9.54
C LEU A 107 -15.21 -0.59 9.25
N ALA A 108 -15.63 0.61 9.68
CA ALA A 108 -16.97 1.11 9.44
C ALA A 108 -17.06 1.79 8.07
N GLN A 109 -18.04 1.41 7.23
CA GLN A 109 -18.20 2.00 5.89
C GLN A 109 -18.35 3.53 5.93
N SER A 110 -19.09 4.07 6.89
CA SER A 110 -19.26 5.53 7.04
C SER A 110 -17.94 6.26 7.28
N GLU A 111 -17.06 5.65 8.05
CA GLU A 111 -15.72 6.15 8.33
C GLU A 111 -14.87 6.08 7.06
N ARG A 112 -14.81 4.92 6.39
CA ARG A 112 -14.03 4.75 5.15
C ARG A 112 -14.44 5.71 4.05
N VAL A 113 -15.74 5.95 3.88
CA VAL A 113 -16.24 6.92 2.89
C VAL A 113 -15.71 8.32 3.17
N GLU A 114 -15.58 8.73 4.43
CA GLU A 114 -15.01 10.04 4.77
C GLU A 114 -13.50 10.04 4.57
N GLN A 115 -12.81 8.99 5.02
CA GLN A 115 -11.37 8.82 4.85
C GLN A 115 -10.95 8.85 3.37
N VAL A 116 -11.70 8.19 2.48
CA VAL A 116 -11.44 8.22 1.03
C VAL A 116 -11.60 9.63 0.47
N LYS A 117 -12.61 10.40 0.90
CA LYS A 117 -12.73 11.81 0.47
C LYS A 117 -11.55 12.66 0.93
N GLU A 118 -11.12 12.48 2.17
CA GLU A 118 -9.94 13.17 2.71
C GLU A 118 -8.69 12.83 1.89
N ILE A 119 -8.46 11.54 1.59
CA ILE A 119 -7.35 11.09 0.75
C ILE A 119 -7.41 11.76 -0.63
N ILE A 120 -8.55 11.71 -1.31
CA ILE A 120 -8.74 12.33 -2.64
C ILE A 120 -8.43 13.83 -2.58
N ASN A 121 -8.88 14.53 -1.53
CA ASN A 121 -8.60 15.95 -1.35
C ASN A 121 -7.11 16.23 -1.11
N ILE A 122 -6.43 15.40 -0.32
CA ILE A 122 -5.00 15.53 -0.02
C ILE A 122 -4.16 15.31 -1.29
N VAL A 123 -4.48 14.31 -2.11
CA VAL A 123 -3.70 13.96 -3.31
C VAL A 123 -4.05 14.80 -4.54
N ALA A 124 -5.12 15.61 -4.48
CA ALA A 124 -5.63 16.37 -5.62
C ALA A 124 -4.58 17.29 -6.27
N SER A 125 -3.64 17.83 -5.49
CA SER A 125 -2.56 18.71 -5.98
C SER A 125 -1.46 17.99 -6.76
N HIS A 126 -1.42 16.66 -6.73
CA HIS A 126 -0.33 15.85 -7.31
C HIS A 126 -0.79 15.02 -8.52
N THR A 127 -2.00 15.27 -9.02
CA THR A 127 -2.61 14.49 -10.12
C THR A 127 -1.90 14.65 -11.47
N MET A 128 -1.00 15.62 -11.60
CA MET A 128 -0.21 15.90 -12.81
C MET A 128 1.20 15.26 -12.78
N GLU A 129 1.58 14.64 -11.68
CA GLU A 129 2.82 13.87 -11.53
C GLU A 129 2.47 12.40 -11.26
N PRO A 130 3.39 11.44 -11.44
CA PRO A 130 3.18 10.05 -11.07
C PRO A 130 2.74 9.95 -9.60
N CYS A 131 1.64 9.25 -9.36
CA CYS A 131 1.01 9.17 -8.06
C CYS A 131 0.46 7.77 -7.82
N ILE A 132 0.94 7.13 -6.75
CA ILE A 132 0.62 5.76 -6.38
C ILE A 132 0.09 5.74 -4.94
N ILE A 133 -1.07 5.11 -4.75
CA ILE A 133 -1.69 4.93 -3.43
C ILE A 133 -1.80 3.43 -3.18
N THR A 134 -1.21 2.98 -2.08
CA THR A 134 -1.30 1.59 -1.61
C THR A 134 -2.10 1.53 -0.32
N GLY A 135 -2.59 0.34 0.04
CA GLY A 135 -3.25 0.18 1.33
C GLY A 135 -4.21 -0.98 1.40
N ASP A 136 -4.51 -1.33 2.65
CA ASP A 136 -5.69 -2.08 3.02
C ASP A 136 -6.87 -1.11 3.14
N PHE A 137 -7.81 -1.19 2.20
CA PHE A 137 -8.97 -0.33 2.18
C PHE A 137 -10.14 -0.88 2.99
N ASN A 138 -10.08 -2.13 3.49
CA ASN A 138 -11.21 -2.78 4.14
C ASN A 138 -12.53 -2.67 3.33
N ALA A 139 -12.42 -2.64 1.99
CA ALA A 139 -13.53 -2.40 1.08
C ALA A 139 -13.38 -3.24 -0.20
N HIS A 140 -14.51 -3.78 -0.69
CA HIS A 140 -14.54 -4.59 -1.91
C HIS A 140 -14.48 -3.74 -3.19
N PRO A 141 -14.12 -4.33 -4.35
CA PRO A 141 -13.99 -3.58 -5.60
C PRO A 141 -15.27 -2.86 -6.08
N ASP A 142 -16.45 -3.35 -5.70
CA ASP A 142 -17.75 -2.78 -6.05
C ASP A 142 -18.27 -1.74 -5.03
N SER A 143 -17.47 -1.44 -4.01
CA SER A 143 -17.82 -0.50 -2.95
C SER A 143 -17.81 0.96 -3.43
N VAL A 144 -18.49 1.83 -2.69
CA VAL A 144 -18.52 3.27 -2.99
C VAL A 144 -17.16 3.93 -2.75
N GLU A 145 -16.38 3.38 -1.82
CA GLU A 145 -15.02 3.77 -1.49
C GLU A 145 -14.10 3.60 -2.71
N VAL A 146 -14.06 2.41 -3.30
CA VAL A 146 -13.25 2.11 -4.49
C VAL A 146 -13.77 2.87 -5.71
N ALA A 147 -15.08 2.92 -5.90
CA ALA A 147 -15.67 3.69 -6.99
C ALA A 147 -15.33 5.19 -6.94
N SER A 148 -15.12 5.76 -5.75
CA SER A 148 -14.75 7.18 -5.58
C SER A 148 -13.32 7.47 -6.04
N MET A 149 -12.44 6.46 -6.10
CA MET A 149 -11.06 6.60 -6.57
C MET A 149 -10.99 6.70 -8.11
N SER A 150 -11.87 5.97 -8.81
CA SER A 150 -11.91 5.79 -10.27
C SER A 150 -11.80 7.06 -11.14
N PRO A 151 -12.31 8.25 -10.74
CA PRO A 151 -12.14 9.46 -11.54
C PRO A 151 -10.67 9.91 -11.71
N ALA A 152 -9.80 9.59 -10.75
CA ALA A 152 -8.41 10.04 -10.75
C ALA A 152 -7.39 8.88 -10.73
N PHE A 153 -7.79 7.72 -10.22
CA PHE A 153 -6.94 6.56 -10.01
C PHE A 153 -7.62 5.29 -10.50
N CYS A 154 -6.84 4.36 -11.05
CA CYS A 154 -7.28 3.01 -11.38
C CYS A 154 -6.54 2.01 -10.50
N SER A 155 -7.21 0.94 -10.06
CA SER A 155 -6.51 -0.17 -9.42
C SER A 155 -5.64 -0.89 -10.47
N ALA A 156 -4.42 -1.26 -10.11
CA ALA A 156 -3.55 -2.06 -10.96
C ALA A 156 -4.14 -3.44 -11.31
N PHE A 157 -5.12 -3.89 -10.52
CA PHE A 157 -5.82 -5.16 -10.63
C PHE A 157 -7.28 -4.98 -11.13
N ALA A 158 -7.65 -3.82 -11.67
CA ALA A 158 -9.05 -3.52 -12.02
C ALA A 158 -9.71 -4.50 -13.02
N ASP A 159 -8.91 -5.21 -13.83
CA ASP A 159 -9.35 -6.24 -14.78
C ASP A 159 -9.18 -7.68 -14.25
N GLU A 160 -8.72 -7.87 -13.01
CA GLU A 160 -8.60 -9.17 -12.35
C GLU A 160 -9.72 -9.38 -11.34
N HIS A 161 -10.61 -10.33 -11.64
CA HIS A 161 -11.79 -10.61 -10.81
C HIS A 161 -11.47 -11.41 -9.55
N ASP A 162 -10.36 -12.14 -9.54
CA ASP A 162 -9.97 -13.08 -8.47
C ASP A 162 -8.68 -12.66 -7.75
N ALA A 163 -8.36 -11.35 -7.73
CA ALA A 163 -7.21 -10.81 -7.01
C ALA A 163 -7.45 -10.80 -5.48
N PHE A 164 -7.75 -11.97 -4.91
CA PHE A 164 -8.14 -12.10 -3.51
C PHE A 164 -6.93 -12.03 -2.59
N THR A 165 -6.99 -11.11 -1.63
CA THR A 165 -5.91 -10.82 -0.69
C THR A 165 -6.23 -11.31 0.71
N PHE A 166 -7.50 -11.57 1.04
CA PHE A 166 -7.92 -11.95 2.39
C PHE A 166 -9.01 -13.05 2.39
N PRO A 167 -9.06 -13.93 3.41
CA PRO A 167 -7.98 -14.24 4.35
C PRO A 167 -6.93 -15.15 3.70
N ALA A 168 -5.65 -14.95 4.02
CA ALA A 168 -4.58 -15.81 3.55
C ALA A 168 -4.83 -17.28 3.90
N GLY A 169 -4.54 -18.18 2.96
CA GLY A 169 -4.83 -19.62 3.06
C GLY A 169 -6.22 -20.03 2.54
N ASN A 170 -7.19 -19.11 2.49
CA ASN A 170 -8.51 -19.34 1.91
C ASN A 170 -9.11 -18.02 1.39
N ALA A 171 -8.37 -17.33 0.52
CA ALA A 171 -8.73 -15.97 0.13
C ALA A 171 -9.98 -15.96 -0.77
N VAL A 172 -10.91 -15.08 -0.42
CA VAL A 172 -12.20 -14.87 -1.10
C VAL A 172 -12.57 -13.38 -1.21
N GLU A 173 -11.73 -12.49 -0.67
CA GLU A 173 -11.95 -11.05 -0.61
C GLU A 173 -10.75 -10.29 -1.17
N THR A 174 -11.01 -9.20 -1.90
CA THR A 174 -10.00 -8.23 -2.34
C THR A 174 -10.15 -6.96 -1.51
N LEU A 175 -9.22 -6.75 -0.58
CA LEU A 175 -9.24 -5.62 0.36
C LEU A 175 -8.01 -4.72 0.21
N ASP A 176 -6.92 -5.23 -0.36
CA ASP A 176 -5.68 -4.51 -0.57
C ASP A 176 -5.58 -3.98 -2.01
N TYR A 177 -5.08 -2.77 -2.18
CA TYR A 177 -5.04 -2.09 -3.49
C TYR A 177 -3.68 -1.44 -3.77
N ILE A 178 -3.34 -1.40 -5.06
CA ILE A 178 -2.34 -0.49 -5.63
C ILE A 178 -3.08 0.37 -6.66
N PHE A 179 -3.41 1.59 -6.28
CA PHE A 179 -4.03 2.59 -7.14
C PHE A 179 -2.96 3.43 -7.83
N VAL A 180 -3.11 3.62 -9.13
CA VAL A 180 -2.20 4.41 -9.97
C VAL A 180 -2.99 5.47 -10.75
N ASN A 181 -2.44 6.67 -10.89
CA ASN A 181 -3.01 7.68 -11.78
C ASN A 181 -2.48 7.52 -13.21
N HIS A 182 -3.08 8.24 -14.16
CA HIS A 182 -2.69 8.24 -15.58
C HIS A 182 -1.25 8.70 -15.88
N GLN A 183 -0.57 9.30 -14.90
CA GLN A 183 0.84 9.72 -15.01
C GLN A 183 1.81 8.64 -14.55
N SER A 184 1.33 7.59 -13.88
CA SER A 184 2.15 6.50 -13.33
C SER A 184 2.50 5.41 -14.36
N GLY A 185 2.45 5.76 -15.65
CA GLY A 185 2.85 4.86 -16.72
C GLY A 185 1.91 3.66 -16.92
N ASN A 186 2.44 2.62 -17.59
CA ASN A 186 1.71 1.38 -17.85
C ASN A 186 2.00 0.33 -16.78
N ILE A 187 1.01 -0.52 -16.49
CA ILE A 187 1.18 -1.73 -15.67
C ILE A 187 1.65 -2.86 -16.61
N GLU A 188 2.87 -3.35 -16.39
CA GLU A 188 3.47 -4.43 -17.19
C GLU A 188 3.22 -5.81 -16.58
N ASP A 189 3.18 -5.88 -15.26
CA ASP A 189 2.99 -7.13 -14.53
C ASP A 189 2.34 -6.83 -13.18
N ARG A 190 1.64 -7.82 -12.62
CA ARG A 190 1.03 -7.75 -11.31
C ARG A 190 0.81 -9.14 -10.75
N THR A 191 0.89 -9.26 -9.43
CA THR A 191 0.76 -10.54 -8.77
C THR A 191 0.21 -10.39 -7.37
N VAL A 192 -0.62 -11.36 -6.97
CA VAL A 192 -0.96 -11.62 -5.58
C VAL A 192 -0.08 -12.79 -5.10
N ILE A 193 0.66 -12.60 -4.01
CA ILE A 193 1.67 -13.56 -3.53
C ILE A 193 0.99 -14.60 -2.61
N HIS A 194 0.20 -15.49 -3.20
CA HIS A 194 -0.58 -16.51 -2.47
C HIS A 194 0.27 -17.56 -1.72
N SER A 195 1.58 -17.60 -1.97
CA SER A 195 2.51 -18.48 -1.26
C SER A 195 2.86 -18.00 0.16
N SER A 196 2.53 -16.75 0.52
CA SER A 196 2.83 -16.19 1.83
C SER A 196 1.75 -16.50 2.87
N LEU A 197 2.14 -17.06 4.01
CA LEU A 197 1.29 -17.19 5.22
C LEU A 197 1.84 -16.37 6.39
N ALA A 198 2.68 -15.38 6.06
CA ALA A 198 3.38 -14.55 7.05
C ALA A 198 2.48 -13.46 7.67
N SER A 199 1.31 -13.24 7.09
CA SER A 199 0.22 -12.38 7.56
C SER A 199 -1.11 -13.07 7.19
N ASP A 200 -2.23 -12.59 7.72
CA ASP A 200 -3.58 -12.94 7.28
C ASP A 200 -4.01 -12.24 5.98
N HIS A 201 -3.20 -11.32 5.48
CA HIS A 201 -3.30 -10.79 4.13
C HIS A 201 -2.22 -11.39 3.21
N TYR A 202 -2.56 -11.59 1.94
CA TYR A 202 -1.57 -11.81 0.90
C TYR A 202 -1.01 -10.47 0.41
N PRO A 203 0.31 -10.34 0.25
CA PRO A 203 0.87 -9.16 -0.38
C PRO A 203 0.51 -9.12 -1.85
N ILE A 204 0.35 -7.90 -2.36
CA ILE A 204 0.19 -7.63 -3.79
C ILE A 204 1.35 -6.80 -4.30
N ALA A 205 1.76 -7.06 -5.54
CA ALA A 205 2.81 -6.31 -6.21
C ALA A 205 2.40 -5.97 -7.65
N ALA A 206 2.85 -4.82 -8.14
CA ALA A 206 2.66 -4.37 -9.50
C ALA A 206 3.98 -3.80 -10.05
N LYS A 207 4.28 -4.10 -11.32
CA LYS A 207 5.40 -3.53 -12.06
C LYS A 207 4.88 -2.47 -13.02
N LEU A 208 5.40 -1.27 -12.89
CA LEU A 208 5.04 -0.09 -13.67
C LEU A 208 6.19 0.30 -14.60
N LEU A 209 5.87 0.86 -15.76
CA LEU A 209 6.80 1.57 -16.64
C LEU A 209 6.43 3.04 -16.67
N LEU A 210 7.09 3.83 -15.81
CA LEU A 210 6.98 5.28 -15.75
C LEU A 210 7.54 5.95 -17.03
#